data_AF-A0A1G9VHN8-F1
#
_entry.id   AF-A0A1G9VHN8-F1
#
_cell.length_a   1.000
_cell.length_b   1.000
_cell.length_c   1.000
_cell.angle_alpha   90.00
_cell.angle_beta   90.00
_cell.angle_gamma   90.00
#
_symmetry.space_group_name_H-M   'P 1'
#
loop_
_entity.id
_entity.type
_entity.pdbx_description
1 polymer ?
#
loop_
_entity_poly.entity_id
_entity_poly.type
_entity_poly.pdbx_seq_one_letter_code
_entity_poly.pdbx_strand_id
1 'polypeptide(L)' 'MPGARWRVFQNREDAQTEIFEYIEMYYNPIRRHSALAYECPVAFENNYFYKL' A
#
# COMPACT_ATOMS: atom_id res chain seq x y z
N MET A 1 -12.37 -5.88 3.78
CA MET A 1 -13.39 -4.97 3.23
C MET A 1 -14.72 -5.72 3.16
N PRO A 2 -15.69 -5.44 4.06
CA PRO A 2 -16.96 -6.16 4.07
C PRO A 2 -17.76 -5.77 2.83
N GLY A 3 -17.98 -6.72 1.91
CA GLY A 3 -18.67 -6.49 0.64
C GLY A 3 -17.88 -6.86 -0.62
N ALA A 4 -16.82 -7.66 -0.51
CA ALA A 4 -15.99 -8.08 -1.64
C ALA A 4 -16.79 -8.92 -2.66
N ARG A 5 -17.44 -8.22 -3.59
CA ARG A 5 -17.85 -8.76 -4.89
C ARG A 5 -16.58 -9.11 -5.63
N TRP A 6 -16.45 -10.36 -6.06
CA TRP A 6 -15.34 -10.78 -6.93
C TRP A 6 -15.35 -9.87 -8.18
N ARG A 7 -14.38 -8.97 -8.26
CA ARG A 7 -14.22 -8.06 -9.39
C ARG A 7 -13.41 -8.80 -10.45
N VAL A 8 -14.00 -8.99 -11.62
CA VAL A 8 -13.29 -9.51 -12.78
C VAL A 8 -12.63 -8.32 -13.46
N PHE A 9 -11.30 -8.34 -13.59
CA PHE A 9 -10.56 -7.32 -14.32
C PHE A 9 -10.75 -7.51 -15.82
N GLN A 10 -10.93 -6.42 -16.57
CA GLN A 10 -11.15 -6.54 -18.02
C GLN A 10 -9.85 -6.86 -18.75
N ASN A 11 -8.73 -6.36 -18.24
CA ASN A 11 -7.40 -6.60 -18.77
C ASN A 11 -6.35 -6.64 -17.64
N ARG A 12 -5.10 -6.93 -18.00
CA ARG A 12 -3.99 -7.06 -17.04
C ARG A 12 -3.60 -5.72 -16.39
N GLU A 13 -3.74 -4.62 -17.10
CA GLU A 13 -3.39 -3.27 -16.62
C GLU A 13 -4.35 -2.81 -15.51
N ASP A 14 -5.64 -3.11 -15.65
CA ASP A 14 -6.64 -2.86 -14.60
C ASP A 14 -6.26 -3.60 -13.30
N ALA A 15 -5.87 -4.87 -13.42
CA ALA A 15 -5.46 -5.68 -12.27
C ALA A 15 -4.18 -5.14 -11.62
N GLN A 16 -3.22 -4.67 -12.42
CA GLN A 16 -1.99 -4.07 -11.91
C GLN A 16 -2.27 -2.76 -11.16
N THR A 17 -3.15 -1.92 -11.70
CA THR A 17 -3.57 -0.66 -11.08
C THR A 17 -4.23 -0.91 -9.74
N GLU A 18 -5.20 -1.82 -9.67
CA GLU A 18 -5.90 -2.13 -8.41
C GLU A 18 -4.95 -2.72 -7.35
N ILE A 19 -3.99 -3.58 -7.76
CA ILE A 19 -2.97 -4.10 -6.85
C ILE A 19 -2.07 -2.97 -6.33
N PHE A 20 -1.64 -2.07 -7.21
CA PHE A 20 -0.83 -0.92 -6.84
C PHE A 20 -1.56 -0.02 -5.84
N GLU A 21 -2.81 0.36 -6.15
CA GLU A 21 -3.65 1.16 -5.24
C GLU A 21 -3.85 0.48 -3.89
N TYR A 22 -4.08 -0.83 -3.88
CA TYR A 22 -4.19 -1.59 -2.63
C TYR A 22 -2.91 -1.50 -1.79
N ILE A 23 -1.74 -1.68 -2.43
CA ILE A 23 -0.45 -1.64 -1.76
C ILE A 23 -0.20 -0.23 -1.19
N GLU A 24 -0.38 0.81 -1.99
CA GLU A 24 -0.01 2.19 -1.62
C GLU A 24 -1.02 2.84 -0.67
N MET A 25 -2.32 2.66 -0.90
CA MET A 25 -3.34 3.39 -0.15
C MET A 25 -3.80 2.65 1.12
N TYR A 26 -3.73 1.32 1.13
CA TYR A 26 -4.31 0.52 2.22
C TYR A 26 -3.27 -0.29 2.98
N TYR A 27 -2.27 -0.86 2.31
CA TYR A 27 -1.31 -1.75 2.94
C TYR A 27 -0.12 -1.00 3.55
N ASN A 28 0.64 -0.27 2.74
CA ASN A 28 1.85 0.44 3.14
C ASN A 28 1.64 1.50 4.24
N PRO A 29 0.52 2.25 4.31
CA PRO A 29 0.31 3.24 5.37
C PRO A 29 0.06 2.62 6.74
N ILE A 30 -0.46 1.38 6.80
CA ILE A 30 -0.92 0.75 8.04
C ILE A 30 0.08 -0.30 8.53
N ARG A 31 0.73 -1.01 7.60
CA ARG A 31 1.62 -2.13 7.94
C ARG A 31 2.88 -1.64 8.64
N ARG A 32 3.05 -2.04 9.89
CA ARG A 32 4.28 -1.83 10.66
C ARG A 32 5.31 -2.91 10.35
N HIS A 33 6.58 -2.51 10.25
CA HIS A 33 7.66 -3.44 9.99
C HIS A 33 8.71 -3.39 11.11
N SER A 34 9.07 -4.53 11.69
CA SER A 34 10.05 -4.59 12.80
C SER A 34 11.43 -4.05 12.40
N ALA A 35 11.84 -4.29 11.15
CA ALA A 35 13.09 -3.72 10.60
C ALA A 35 13.05 -2.19 10.43
N LEU A 36 11.86 -1.57 10.44
CA LEU A 36 11.67 -0.12 10.38
C LEU A 36 11.33 0.46 11.76
N ALA A 37 11.83 -0.15 12.85
CA ALA A 37 11.50 0.22 14.22
C ALA A 37 9.97 0.27 14.51
N TYR A 38 9.21 -0.60 13.83
CA TYR A 38 7.74 -0.65 13.88
C TYR A 38 7.04 0.59 13.30
N GLU A 39 7.73 1.37 12.47
CA GLU A 39 7.10 2.36 11.59
C GLU A 39 6.48 1.68 10.35
N CYS A 40 5.52 2.36 9.74
CA CYS A 40 5.00 1.95 8.45
C CYS A 40 5.89 2.48 7.31
N PRO A 41 5.98 1.78 6.17
CA PRO A 41 6.78 2.19 5.02
C PRO A 41 6.59 3.66 4.62
N VAL A 42 5.34 4.14 4.55
CA VAL A 42 5.04 5.53 4.21
C VAL A 42 5.62 6.51 5.23
N ALA A 43 5.52 6.21 6.54
CA ALA A 43 6.11 7.06 7.57
C ALA A 43 7.64 7.05 7.50
N PHE A 44 8.24 5.90 7.23
CA PHE A 44 9.68 5.77 7.06
C PHE A 44 10.20 6.60 5.87
N GLU A 45 9.54 6.52 4.71
CA GLU A 45 9.88 7.31 3.52
C GLU A 45 9.69 8.81 3.77
N ASN A 46 8.58 9.22 4.37
CA ASN A 46 8.37 10.62 4.75
C ASN A 46 9.46 11.11 5.70
N ASN A 47 9.80 10.34 6.74
CA ASN A 47 10.88 10.68 7.67
C ASN A 47 12.23 10.82 6.96
N TYR A 48 12.48 10.04 5.91
CA TYR A 48 13.70 10.12 5.11
C TYR A 48 13.73 11.37 4.22
N PHE A 49 12.65 11.63 3.47
CA PHE A 49 12.61 12.73 2.50
C PHE A 49 12.41 14.12 3.13
N TYR A 50 11.68 14.23 4.25
CA TYR A 50 11.42 15.51 4.94
C TYR A 50 12.47 15.87 6.00
N LYS A 51 13.46 14.99 6.27
CA LYS A 51 14.63 15.31 7.12
C LYS A 51 15.86 15.76 6.32
N LEU A 52 15.80 15.71 5.00
CA LEU A 52 16.76 16.38 4.11
C LEU A 52 16.42 17.87 4.00
#